data_AF-A0A659QX25-F1
#
_entry.id   AF-A0A659QX25-F1
#
_cell.length_a   1.000
_cell.length_b   1.000
_cell.length_c   1.000
_cell.angle_alpha   90.00
_cell.angle_beta   90.00
_cell.angle_gamma   90.00
#
_symmetry.space_group_name_H-M   'P 1'
#
loop_
_entity.id
_entity.type
_entity.pdbx_description
1 polymer ?
#
loop_
_entity_poly.entity_id
_entity_poly.type
_entity_poly.pdbx_seq_one_letter_code
_entity_poly.pdbx_strand_id
1 'polypeptide(L)'
;LQTRINAHFAQRHDYLPLDFQASTSVFDSTARQFREEISAEIVGKNVDENAIDDPRSLYQIPPLRYDSVDPELPLLKYDYPQQVSVFGKLPKRAIQIPKYTGGSTTPDFVYRIERQDADSVYLLVETKAENMRVGDQVILDAQRKFFDMLRRQNINVEFAEATSAPAVFSTINGLIEGKVN
;
A
#
# COMPACT_ATOMS: atom_id res chain seq x y z
N LEU A 1 15.20 22.57 -15.36
CA LEU A 1 14.24 22.27 -16.46
C LEU A 1 13.37 21.06 -16.11
N GLN A 2 13.96 19.91 -15.76
CA GLN A 2 13.26 18.68 -15.37
C GLN A 2 12.18 18.89 -14.29
N THR A 3 12.49 19.62 -13.21
CA THR A 3 11.53 19.89 -12.12
C THR A 3 10.29 20.66 -12.59
N ARG A 4 10.44 21.61 -13.52
CA ARG A 4 9.32 22.38 -14.09
C ARG A 4 8.46 21.53 -15.02
N ILE A 5 9.08 20.64 -15.80
CA ILE A 5 8.38 19.68 -16.65
C ILE A 5 7.59 18.67 -15.80
N ASN A 6 8.22 18.12 -14.76
CA ASN A 6 7.57 17.18 -13.86
C ASN A 6 6.37 17.83 -13.14
N ALA A 7 6.52 19.06 -12.63
CA ALA A 7 5.42 19.79 -12.01
C ALA A 7 4.27 20.07 -13.01
N HIS A 8 4.60 20.37 -14.26
CA HIS A 8 3.61 20.62 -15.31
C HIS A 8 2.80 19.35 -15.66
N PHE A 9 3.43 18.18 -15.71
CA PHE A 9 2.75 16.91 -16.00
C PHE A 9 2.03 16.30 -14.80
N ALA A 10 2.53 16.52 -13.58
CA ALA A 10 1.84 16.13 -12.35
C ALA A 10 0.39 16.65 -12.32
N GLN A 11 0.17 17.86 -12.84
CA GLN A 11 -1.16 18.50 -12.88
C GLN A 11 -2.02 18.11 -14.09
N ARG A 12 -1.49 17.41 -15.10
CA ARG A 12 -2.13 17.24 -16.43
C ARG A 12 -2.25 15.79 -16.93
N HIS A 13 -2.10 14.80 -16.06
CA HIS A 13 -2.32 13.39 -16.39
C HIS A 13 -3.53 12.86 -15.64
N ASP A 14 -4.41 12.06 -16.25
CA ASP A 14 -5.51 11.39 -15.54
C ASP A 14 -5.42 9.88 -15.73
N TYR A 15 -5.86 9.13 -14.72
CA TYR A 15 -6.03 7.69 -14.83
C TYR A 15 -7.40 7.39 -15.41
N LEU A 16 -7.44 6.61 -16.48
CA LEU A 16 -8.67 6.17 -17.12
C LEU A 16 -8.75 4.64 -17.02
N PRO A 17 -9.91 4.08 -16.65
CA PRO A 17 -10.09 2.64 -16.64
C PRO A 17 -9.97 2.12 -18.08
N LEU A 18 -9.15 1.07 -18.24
CA LEU A 18 -9.01 0.34 -19.49
C LEU A 18 -9.65 -1.03 -19.31
N ASP A 19 -10.28 -1.55 -20.37
CA ASP A 19 -10.76 -2.94 -20.42
C ASP A 19 -9.57 -3.88 -20.69
N PHE A 20 -8.69 -3.98 -19.69
CA PHE A 20 -7.45 -4.72 -19.78
C PHE A 20 -7.02 -5.20 -18.39
N GLN A 21 -6.47 -6.41 -18.34
CA GLN A 21 -5.94 -7.00 -17.13
C GLN A 21 -4.50 -7.48 -17.39
N ALA A 22 -3.56 -6.97 -16.61
CA ALA A 22 -2.15 -7.37 -16.64
C ALA A 22 -1.81 -8.30 -15.48
N SER A 23 -0.86 -9.20 -15.71
CA SER A 23 -0.20 -9.94 -14.63
C SER A 23 0.56 -8.99 -13.71
N THR A 24 0.48 -9.29 -12.41
CA THR A 24 1.21 -8.62 -11.33
C THR A 24 2.04 -9.65 -10.58
N SER A 25 2.74 -9.23 -9.52
CA SER A 25 3.42 -10.19 -8.64
C SER A 25 2.47 -11.10 -7.87
N VAL A 26 1.20 -10.75 -7.76
CA VAL A 26 0.18 -11.50 -7.01
C VAL A 26 -0.93 -12.07 -7.89
N PHE A 27 -1.05 -11.63 -9.13
CA PHE A 27 -2.12 -12.02 -10.04
C PHE A 27 -1.59 -12.48 -11.40
N ASP A 28 -2.09 -13.60 -11.91
CA ASP A 28 -1.81 -14.10 -13.25
C ASP A 28 -3.00 -13.79 -14.17
N SER A 29 -2.80 -12.90 -15.15
CA SER A 29 -3.88 -12.52 -16.06
C SER A 29 -4.20 -13.57 -17.14
N THR A 30 -3.30 -14.51 -17.39
CA THR A 30 -3.53 -15.62 -18.34
C THR A 30 -4.42 -16.67 -17.69
N ALA A 31 -4.10 -17.05 -16.46
CA ALA A 31 -4.89 -18.00 -15.68
C ALA A 31 -6.09 -17.34 -14.97
N ARG A 32 -6.14 -16.00 -14.91
CA ARG A 32 -7.16 -15.18 -14.23
C ARG A 32 -7.33 -15.53 -12.75
N GLN A 33 -6.22 -15.79 -12.07
CA GLN A 33 -6.21 -16.21 -10.66
C GLN A 33 -5.11 -15.49 -9.87
N PHE A 34 -5.30 -15.41 -8.57
CA PHE A 34 -4.24 -15.00 -7.65
C PHE A 34 -3.20 -16.13 -7.51
N ARG A 35 -1.97 -15.74 -7.21
CA ARG A 35 -0.89 -16.69 -6.93
C ARG A 35 -1.00 -17.13 -5.47
N GLU A 36 -1.03 -18.44 -5.26
CA GLU A 36 -0.99 -19.05 -3.92
C GLU A 36 0.36 -18.78 -3.22
N GLU A 37 1.43 -18.67 -4.00
CA GLU A 37 2.79 -18.45 -3.50
C GLU A 37 3.50 -17.34 -4.27
N ILE A 38 4.34 -16.59 -3.55
CA ILE A 38 5.20 -15.56 -4.12
C ILE A 38 6.62 -15.68 -3.55
N SER A 39 7.61 -15.16 -4.26
CA SER A 39 8.98 -15.09 -3.74
C SER A 39 9.05 -14.19 -2.50
N ALA A 40 9.63 -14.69 -1.42
CA ALA A 40 9.83 -13.89 -0.20
C ALA A 40 10.69 -12.63 -0.45
N GLU A 41 11.59 -12.66 -1.44
CA GLU A 41 12.49 -11.55 -1.77
C GLU A 41 11.78 -10.32 -2.35
N ILE A 42 10.58 -10.53 -2.93
CA ILE A 42 9.76 -9.41 -3.41
C ILE A 42 8.88 -8.81 -2.32
N VAL A 43 8.77 -9.48 -1.17
CA VAL A 43 8.16 -8.93 0.05
C VAL A 43 9.20 -8.16 0.85
N GLY A 44 10.34 -8.76 1.18
CA GLY A 44 11.39 -8.09 1.94
C GLY A 44 12.70 -8.87 1.98
N LYS A 45 13.82 -8.16 2.10
CA LYS A 45 15.16 -8.77 2.09
C LYS A 45 15.60 -9.31 3.45
N ASN A 46 15.18 -8.65 4.53
CA ASN A 46 15.53 -9.07 5.88
C ASN A 46 14.52 -10.10 6.39
N VAL A 47 14.91 -10.80 7.45
CA VAL A 47 14.17 -11.93 7.99
C VAL A 47 14.09 -11.81 9.51
N ASP A 48 12.90 -12.07 10.04
CA ASP A 48 12.72 -12.38 11.45
C ASP A 48 12.06 -13.76 11.60
N GLU A 49 12.87 -14.72 12.05
CA GLU A 49 12.48 -16.12 12.29
C GLU A 49 11.62 -16.28 13.56
N ASN A 50 11.63 -15.29 14.46
CA ASN A 50 10.94 -15.35 15.75
C ASN A 50 9.67 -14.50 15.79
N ALA A 51 9.16 -14.08 14.61
CA ALA A 51 7.91 -13.35 14.52
C ALA A 51 6.75 -14.21 15.04
N ILE A 52 5.86 -13.58 15.81
CA ILE A 52 4.65 -14.23 16.32
C ILE A 52 3.68 -14.38 15.16
N ASP A 53 3.14 -15.58 14.98
CA ASP A 53 2.14 -15.84 13.95
C ASP A 53 0.86 -15.04 14.22
N ASP A 54 0.35 -14.40 13.16
CA ASP A 54 -0.92 -13.69 13.17
C ASP A 54 -1.69 -14.10 11.91
N PRO A 55 -2.84 -14.80 12.04
CA PRO A 55 -3.62 -15.27 10.90
C PRO A 55 -4.21 -14.13 10.05
N ARG A 56 -4.14 -12.88 10.52
CA ARG A 56 -4.54 -11.68 9.78
C ARG A 56 -3.43 -11.15 8.87
N SER A 57 -2.20 -11.65 9.00
CA SER A 57 -1.09 -11.30 8.11
C SER A 57 -1.38 -11.76 6.67
N LEU A 58 -1.01 -10.95 5.68
CA LEU A 58 -1.08 -11.33 4.26
C LEU A 58 -0.30 -12.60 3.92
N TYR A 59 0.73 -12.91 4.70
CA TYR A 59 1.58 -14.07 4.50
C TYR A 59 1.67 -14.89 5.76
N GLN A 60 1.82 -16.20 5.58
CA GLN A 60 2.16 -17.12 6.65
C GLN A 60 3.52 -16.72 7.26
N ILE A 61 3.55 -16.64 8.59
CA ILE A 61 4.74 -16.33 9.39
C ILE A 61 4.87 -17.35 10.52
N PRO A 62 6.08 -17.65 11.01
CA PRO A 62 7.39 -17.19 10.54
C PRO A 62 7.84 -17.88 9.23
N PRO A 63 8.81 -17.29 8.48
CA PRO A 63 9.52 -16.05 8.79
C PRO A 63 8.78 -14.78 8.35
N LEU A 64 8.90 -13.71 9.14
CA LEU A 64 8.49 -12.38 8.71
C LEU A 64 9.56 -11.75 7.81
N ARG A 65 9.14 -11.10 6.71
CA ARG A 65 10.01 -10.40 5.76
C ARG A 65 9.82 -8.89 5.84
N TYR A 66 10.92 -8.14 5.84
CA TYR A 66 10.89 -6.68 5.90
C TYR A 66 12.10 -6.04 5.19
N ASP A 67 11.98 -4.78 4.76
CA ASP A 67 13.04 -3.99 4.14
C ASP A 67 13.65 -2.92 5.07
N SER A 68 12.89 -2.34 6.00
CA SER A 68 13.38 -1.37 7.00
C SER A 68 12.99 -1.71 8.46
N VAL A 69 13.83 -1.28 9.40
CA VAL A 69 13.53 -1.44 10.85
C VAL A 69 12.50 -0.41 11.31
N ASP A 70 12.48 0.79 10.72
CA ASP A 70 11.51 1.85 11.01
C ASP A 70 11.00 2.44 9.68
N PRO A 71 9.69 2.67 9.50
CA PRO A 71 8.57 2.25 10.36
C PRO A 71 8.06 0.82 10.10
N GLU A 72 8.64 0.12 9.12
CA GLU A 72 8.06 -1.12 8.56
C GLU A 72 7.97 -2.27 9.58
N LEU A 73 9.05 -2.58 10.31
CA LEU A 73 9.04 -3.69 11.26
C LEU A 73 8.03 -3.49 12.41
N PRO A 74 7.92 -2.30 13.05
CA PRO A 74 6.83 -2.01 13.98
C PRO A 74 5.44 -2.20 13.40
N LEU A 75 5.20 -1.78 12.14
CA LEU A 75 3.90 -1.95 11.48
C LEU A 75 3.54 -3.43 11.26
N LEU A 76 4.52 -4.29 10.98
CA LEU A 76 4.30 -5.72 10.76
C LEU A 76 4.07 -6.51 12.07
N LYS A 77 4.55 -5.99 13.20
CA LYS A 77 4.49 -6.66 14.51
C LYS A 77 3.44 -6.09 15.45
N TYR A 78 2.74 -5.05 15.03
CA TYR A 78 1.76 -4.39 15.88
C TYR A 78 0.53 -5.26 16.08
N ASP A 79 0.05 -5.34 17.32
CA ASP A 79 -1.22 -6.00 17.62
C ASP A 79 -2.38 -5.05 17.29
N TYR A 80 -2.85 -5.12 16.06
CA TYR A 80 -3.93 -4.26 15.58
C TYR A 80 -5.28 -4.62 16.24
N PRO A 81 -6.20 -3.65 16.40
CA PRO A 81 -7.57 -3.92 16.82
C PRO A 81 -8.25 -4.99 15.95
N GLN A 82 -9.22 -5.73 16.53
CA GLN A 82 -9.92 -6.82 15.83
C GLN A 82 -10.62 -6.39 14.53
N GLN A 83 -10.94 -5.11 14.39
CA GLN A 83 -11.50 -4.53 13.17
C GLN A 83 -10.52 -4.59 11.99
N VAL A 84 -9.21 -4.66 12.23
CA VAL A 84 -8.24 -4.94 11.17
C VAL A 84 -8.27 -6.43 10.90
N SER A 85 -8.95 -6.82 9.83
CA SER A 85 -9.15 -8.24 9.45
C SER A 85 -7.98 -8.82 8.67
N VAL A 86 -7.30 -7.99 7.88
CA VAL A 86 -6.11 -8.37 7.11
C VAL A 86 -5.12 -7.21 7.11
N PHE A 87 -3.83 -7.48 7.24
CA PHE A 87 -2.78 -6.49 7.07
C PHE A 87 -1.49 -7.10 6.53
N GLY A 88 -0.65 -6.26 5.93
CA GLY A 88 0.70 -6.67 5.59
C GLY A 88 1.35 -5.80 4.52
N LYS A 89 2.59 -6.16 4.20
CA LYS A 89 3.36 -5.50 3.15
C LYS A 89 2.90 -5.99 1.77
N LEU A 90 2.68 -5.05 0.85
CA LEU A 90 2.47 -5.39 -0.54
C LEU A 90 3.81 -5.77 -1.19
N PRO A 91 3.85 -6.89 -1.93
CA PRO A 91 5.07 -7.28 -2.61
C PRO A 91 5.30 -6.34 -3.80
N LYS A 92 6.56 -6.20 -4.21
CA LYS A 92 6.92 -5.36 -5.36
C LYS A 92 6.05 -5.72 -6.56
N ARG A 93 5.49 -4.70 -7.22
CA ARG A 93 4.64 -4.83 -8.42
C ARG A 93 3.28 -5.50 -8.19
N ALA A 94 2.73 -5.46 -6.98
CA ALA A 94 1.38 -5.99 -6.71
C ALA A 94 0.28 -5.10 -7.28
N ILE A 95 0.38 -3.79 -7.02
CA ILE A 95 -0.47 -2.75 -7.62
C ILE A 95 0.47 -1.87 -8.43
N GLN A 96 0.42 -1.95 -9.76
CA GLN A 96 1.37 -1.24 -10.63
C GLN A 96 0.79 0.10 -11.07
N ILE A 97 0.90 1.12 -10.21
CA ILE A 97 0.40 2.48 -10.47
C ILE A 97 1.38 3.19 -11.42
N PRO A 98 0.98 3.56 -12.65
CA PRO A 98 1.89 4.20 -13.60
C PRO A 98 2.33 5.59 -13.14
N LYS A 99 3.62 5.91 -13.25
CA LYS A 99 4.16 7.25 -13.00
C LYS A 99 4.22 8.05 -14.30
N TYR A 100 3.94 9.35 -14.23
CA TYR A 100 4.06 10.24 -15.40
C TYR A 100 5.52 10.44 -15.87
N THR A 101 6.50 10.08 -15.05
CA THR A 101 7.93 10.06 -15.42
C THR A 101 8.39 8.71 -15.99
N GLY A 102 7.46 7.76 -16.21
CA GLY A 102 7.76 6.39 -16.64
C GLY A 102 7.92 5.40 -15.48
N GLY A 103 7.67 4.12 -15.79
CA GLY A 103 7.63 3.03 -14.81
C GLY A 103 6.37 3.06 -13.94
N SER A 104 6.35 2.24 -12.90
CA SER A 104 5.25 2.15 -11.93
C SER A 104 5.73 2.22 -10.49
N THR A 105 4.79 2.36 -9.57
CA THR A 105 4.99 2.26 -8.12
C THR A 105 3.93 1.34 -7.51
N THR A 106 4.21 0.77 -6.35
CA THR A 106 3.30 -0.03 -5.53
C THR A 106 3.38 0.53 -4.11
N PRO A 107 2.24 0.80 -3.44
CA PRO A 107 2.25 1.21 -2.03
C PRO A 107 2.91 0.16 -1.14
N ASP A 108 3.47 0.56 -0.01
CA ASP A 108 4.19 -0.37 0.86
C ASP A 108 3.26 -1.32 1.62
N PHE A 109 2.14 -0.83 2.16
CA PHE A 109 1.26 -1.61 3.03
C PHE A 109 -0.20 -1.54 2.61
N VAL A 110 -0.94 -2.57 2.98
CA VAL A 110 -2.40 -2.61 2.90
C VAL A 110 -3.00 -3.11 4.20
N TYR A 111 -4.15 -2.55 4.56
CA TYR A 111 -4.98 -2.96 5.70
C TYR A 111 -6.42 -3.06 5.25
N ARG A 112 -7.12 -4.12 5.65
CA ARG A 112 -8.57 -4.27 5.47
C ARG A 112 -9.25 -4.04 6.81
N ILE A 113 -9.91 -2.90 6.94
CA ILE A 113 -10.55 -2.43 8.17
C ILE A 113 -12.06 -2.65 8.05
N GLU A 114 -12.62 -3.48 8.92
CA GLU A 114 -14.05 -3.71 9.03
C GLU A 114 -14.70 -2.54 9.77
N ARG A 115 -15.71 -1.92 9.15
CA ARG A 115 -16.52 -0.87 9.77
C ARG A 115 -17.87 -1.46 10.17
N GLN A 116 -18.43 -0.97 11.28
CA GLN A 116 -19.75 -1.43 11.74
C GLN A 116 -20.89 -0.94 10.84
N ASP A 117 -20.73 0.23 10.22
CA ASP A 117 -21.80 0.94 9.51
C ASP A 117 -21.66 0.90 7.97
N ALA A 118 -20.63 0.23 7.44
CA ALA A 118 -20.33 0.21 6.01
C ALA A 118 -19.50 -1.03 5.61
N ASP A 119 -19.37 -1.27 4.29
CA ASP A 119 -18.40 -2.23 3.76
C ASP A 119 -16.98 -1.90 4.25
N SER A 120 -16.12 -2.92 4.28
CA SER A 120 -14.73 -2.79 4.69
C SER A 120 -13.99 -1.69 3.92
N VAL A 121 -13.08 -0.98 4.59
CA VAL A 121 -12.18 -0.01 3.98
C VAL A 121 -10.80 -0.61 3.78
N TYR A 122 -10.26 -0.46 2.58
CA TYR A 122 -8.89 -0.80 2.26
C TYR A 122 -8.00 0.43 2.46
N LEU A 123 -7.19 0.45 3.51
CA LEU A 123 -6.19 1.50 3.72
C LEU A 123 -4.88 1.08 3.06
N LEU A 124 -4.38 1.91 2.14
CA LEU A 124 -3.07 1.77 1.51
C LEU A 124 -2.12 2.79 2.12
N VAL A 125 -0.93 2.35 2.51
CA VAL A 125 0.07 3.21 3.14
C VAL A 125 1.37 3.19 2.36
N GLU A 126 1.85 4.37 2.01
CA GLU A 126 3.23 4.59 1.55
C GLU A 126 4.08 5.01 2.75
N THR A 127 5.07 4.20 3.10
CA THR A 127 6.00 4.49 4.19
C THR A 127 7.21 5.25 3.69
N LYS A 128 7.73 6.15 4.53
CA LYS A 128 8.86 7.00 4.14
C LYS A 128 9.87 7.18 5.25
N ALA A 129 11.12 7.35 4.84
CA ALA A 129 12.13 7.97 5.69
C ALA A 129 11.94 9.50 5.72
N GLU A 130 12.30 10.14 6.83
CA GLU A 130 12.11 11.60 7.03
C GLU A 130 12.81 12.49 5.98
N ASN A 131 13.87 11.99 5.33
CA ASN A 131 14.68 12.76 4.39
C ASN A 131 14.19 12.62 2.93
N MET A 132 13.16 13.37 2.56
CA MET A 132 12.56 13.31 1.20
C MET A 132 13.52 13.71 0.07
N ARG A 133 13.53 12.92 -1.00
CA ARG A 133 14.09 13.29 -2.31
C ARG A 133 12.97 13.72 -3.25
N VAL A 134 13.30 14.50 -4.29
CA VAL A 134 12.33 14.96 -5.31
C VAL A 134 11.59 13.79 -6.00
N GLY A 135 12.23 12.61 -6.12
CA GLY A 135 11.62 11.41 -6.69
C GLY A 135 10.46 10.85 -5.86
N ASP A 136 10.48 11.06 -4.55
CA ASP A 136 9.48 10.53 -3.62
C ASP A 136 8.16 11.30 -3.75
N GLN A 137 8.23 12.58 -4.11
CA GLN A 137 7.05 13.40 -4.38
C GLN A 137 6.29 12.92 -5.61
N VAL A 138 7.00 12.49 -6.66
CA VAL A 138 6.38 11.95 -7.89
C VAL A 138 5.59 10.68 -7.59
N ILE A 139 6.13 9.81 -6.72
CA ILE A 139 5.48 8.56 -6.30
C ILE A 139 4.20 8.86 -5.54
N LEU A 140 4.28 9.76 -4.55
CA LEU A 140 3.11 10.19 -3.80
C LEU A 140 2.00 10.75 -4.68
N ASP A 141 2.34 11.70 -5.55
CA ASP A 141 1.36 12.43 -6.34
C ASP A 141 0.62 11.45 -7.26
N ALA A 142 1.35 10.49 -7.84
CA ALA A 142 0.78 9.41 -8.64
C ALA A 142 -0.15 8.50 -7.81
N GLN A 143 0.30 8.02 -6.65
CA GLN A 143 -0.51 7.15 -5.79
C GLN A 143 -1.76 7.87 -5.27
N ARG A 144 -1.60 9.08 -4.74
CA ARG A 144 -2.71 9.91 -4.25
C ARG A 144 -3.75 10.14 -5.35
N LYS A 145 -3.30 10.55 -6.54
CA LYS A 145 -4.21 10.75 -7.68
C LYS A 145 -4.93 9.47 -8.10
N PHE A 146 -4.23 8.34 -8.09
CA PHE A 146 -4.79 7.04 -8.42
C PHE A 146 -5.88 6.60 -7.43
N PHE A 147 -5.60 6.64 -6.12
CA PHE A 147 -6.57 6.24 -5.11
C PHE A 147 -7.73 7.25 -4.99
N ASP A 148 -7.49 8.54 -5.21
CA ASP A 148 -8.56 9.54 -5.30
C ASP A 148 -9.54 9.25 -6.43
N MET A 149 -9.04 8.81 -7.59
CA MET A 149 -9.90 8.36 -8.69
C MET A 149 -10.75 7.16 -8.26
N LEU A 150 -10.16 6.15 -7.61
CA LEU A 150 -10.90 4.97 -7.13
C LEU A 150 -11.99 5.35 -6.11
N ARG A 151 -11.68 6.25 -5.17
CA ARG A 151 -12.66 6.79 -4.21
C ARG A 151 -13.83 7.48 -4.91
N ARG A 152 -13.55 8.31 -5.93
CA ARG A 152 -14.60 8.96 -6.75
C ARG A 152 -15.45 7.98 -7.55
N GLN A 153 -14.96 6.76 -7.76
CA GLN A 153 -15.69 5.65 -8.37
C GLN A 153 -16.40 4.77 -7.34
N ASN A 154 -16.59 5.28 -6.11
CA ASN A 154 -17.24 4.60 -4.98
C ASN A 154 -16.55 3.31 -4.54
N ILE A 155 -15.23 3.22 -4.69
CA ILE A 155 -14.43 2.15 -4.11
C ILE A 155 -13.99 2.60 -2.71
N ASN A 156 -14.27 1.76 -1.69
CA ASN A 156 -13.92 2.01 -0.29
C ASN A 156 -12.43 1.80 -0.03
N VAL A 157 -11.63 2.74 -0.53
CA VAL A 157 -10.17 2.75 -0.38
C VAL A 157 -9.73 4.07 0.24
N GLU A 158 -8.73 4.04 1.11
CA GLU A 158 -8.07 5.24 1.63
C GLU A 158 -6.57 5.15 1.37
N PHE A 159 -5.93 6.29 1.16
CA PHE A 159 -4.49 6.37 0.95
C PHE A 159 -3.86 7.31 1.96
N ALA A 160 -2.84 6.82 2.67
CA ALA A 160 -2.08 7.59 3.63
C ALA A 160 -0.59 7.51 3.32
N GLU A 161 0.12 8.59 3.63
CA GLU A 161 1.57 8.58 3.73
C GLU A 161 1.96 8.62 5.20
N ALA A 162 3.01 7.88 5.57
CA ALA A 162 3.46 7.83 6.95
C ALA A 162 4.99 7.79 7.05
N THR A 163 5.54 8.62 7.93
CA THR A 163 6.96 8.58 8.29
C THR A 163 7.23 7.76 9.55
N SER A 164 6.18 7.35 10.27
CA SER A 164 6.30 6.60 11.52
C SER A 164 5.13 5.63 11.70
N ALA A 165 5.38 4.53 12.42
CA ALA A 165 4.33 3.56 12.72
C ALA A 165 3.17 4.15 13.57
N PRO A 166 3.42 5.00 14.59
CA PRO A 166 2.36 5.67 15.33
C PRO A 166 1.39 6.49 14.46
N ALA A 167 1.88 7.11 13.38
CA ALA A 167 1.02 7.86 12.46
C ALA A 167 0.02 6.93 11.73
N VAL A 168 0.46 5.72 11.36
CA VAL A 168 -0.41 4.70 10.75
C VAL A 168 -1.44 4.19 11.77
N PHE A 169 -1.02 3.91 13.00
CA PHE A 169 -1.93 3.47 14.07
C PHE A 169 -3.03 4.51 14.32
N SER A 170 -2.65 5.79 14.40
CA SER A 170 -3.61 6.89 14.53
C SER A 170 -4.59 6.94 13.36
N THR A 171 -4.11 6.74 12.13
CA THR A 171 -4.95 6.71 10.93
C THR A 171 -5.95 5.56 10.98
N ILE A 172 -5.50 4.35 11.32
CA ILE A 172 -6.36 3.16 11.45
C ILE A 172 -7.43 3.39 12.51
N ASN A 173 -7.07 3.90 13.69
CA ASN A 173 -8.04 4.17 14.76
C ASN A 173 -9.07 5.21 14.33
N GLY A 174 -8.67 6.28 13.65
CA GLY A 174 -9.59 7.27 13.09
C GLY A 174 -10.59 6.66 12.11
N LEU A 175 -10.12 5.76 11.24
CA LEU A 175 -10.97 5.05 10.27
C LEU A 175 -11.94 4.05 10.93
N ILE A 176 -11.54 3.45 12.06
CA ILE A 176 -12.41 2.57 12.87
C ILE A 176 -13.51 3.39 13.55
N GLU A 177 -13.17 4.55 14.10
CA GLU A 177 -14.11 5.45 14.80
C GLU A 177 -15.05 6.22 13.85
N GLY A 178 -14.91 6.05 12.54
CA GLY A 178 -15.69 6.80 11.54
C GLY A 178 -15.32 8.28 11.45
N LYS A 179 -14.16 8.68 12.01
CA LYS A 179 -13.60 10.03 11.84
C LYS A 179 -12.97 10.10 10.45
N VAL A 180 -13.71 10.60 9.48
CA VAL A 180 -13.17 10.91 8.15
C VAL A 180 -12.44 12.25 8.23
N ASN A 181 -11.20 12.29 7.71
CA ASN A 181 -10.47 13.54 7.47
C ASN A 181 -11.06 14.32 6.30
#